data_AF-A0A353LZW8-F1
#
_entry.id   AF-A0A353LZW8-F1
#
_cell.length_a   1.000
_cell.length_b   1.000
_cell.length_c   1.000
_cell.angle_alpha   90.00
_cell.angle_beta   90.00
_cell.angle_gamma   90.00
#
_symmetry.space_group_name_H-M   'P 1'
#
loop_
_entity.id
_entity.type
_entity.pdbx_description
1 polymer ?
#
loop_
_entity_poly.entity_id
_entity_poly.type
_entity_poly.pdbx_seq_one_letter_code
_entity_poly.pdbx_strand_id
1 'polypeptide(L)' 'MASFVYETVVDCQSSGELLLEIRQTVERLRSSHPELKHCCLGDVSLRKSKAAVNVTLFFHPEC' A
#
# COMPACT_ATOMS: atom_id res chain seq x y z
N MET A 1 16.08 -8.86 8.95
CA MET A 1 15.46 -7.91 8.01
C MET A 1 13.96 -8.20 8.02
N ALA A 2 13.14 -7.29 8.51
CA ALA A 2 11.70 -7.50 8.67
C ALA A 2 10.96 -7.06 7.40
N SER A 3 10.03 -7.90 6.93
CA SER A 3 9.09 -7.52 5.88
C SER A 3 7.84 -6.93 6.52
N PHE A 4 7.31 -5.85 5.95
CA PHE A 4 6.12 -5.19 6.48
C PHE A 4 4.96 -5.35 5.50
N VAL A 5 3.79 -5.68 6.05
CA VAL A 5 2.56 -5.86 5.27
C VAL A 5 1.51 -4.90 5.81
N TYR A 6 0.96 -4.08 4.93
CA TYR A 6 -0.12 -3.15 5.28
C TYR A 6 -1.35 -3.47 4.43
N GLU A 7 -2.49 -3.69 5.07
CA GLU A 7 -3.77 -3.86 4.40
C GLU A 7 -4.62 -2.60 4.60
N THR A 8 -5.19 -2.10 3.51
CA THR A 8 -6.15 -0.99 3.54
C THR A 8 -7.31 -1.28 2.60
N VAL A 9 -8.49 -0.75 2.92
CA VAL A 9 -9.69 -0.86 2.09
C VAL A 9 -9.92 0.48 1.44
N VAL A 10 -9.97 0.49 0.11
CA VAL A 10 -10.17 1.70 -0.68
C VAL A 10 -11.51 1.59 -1.40
N ASP A 11 -12.41 2.52 -1.10
CA ASP A 11 -13.68 2.67 -1.80
C ASP A 11 -13.41 3.50 -3.06
N CYS A 12 -13.19 2.82 -4.19
CA CYS A 12 -12.82 3.48 -5.44
C CYS A 12 -13.82 3.20 -6.54
N GLN A 13 -14.35 4.29 -7.12
CA GLN A 13 -15.25 4.25 -8.27
C GLN A 13 -14.48 4.14 -9.60
N SER A 14 -13.19 4.52 -9.62
CA SER A 14 -12.33 4.48 -10.80
C SER A 14 -10.92 3.95 -10.50
N SER A 15 -10.28 3.33 -11.50
CA SER A 15 -8.92 2.80 -11.40
C SER A 15 -7.85 3.90 -11.26
N GLY A 16 -8.09 5.09 -11.82
CA GLY A 16 -7.19 6.23 -11.67
C GLY A 16 -7.17 6.81 -10.25
N GLU A 17 -8.34 6.87 -9.61
CA GLU A 17 -8.46 7.27 -8.21
C GLU A 17 -7.81 6.26 -7.27
N LEU A 18 -7.95 4.96 -7.57
CA LEU A 18 -7.32 3.89 -6.81
C LEU A 18 -5.80 4.01 -6.77
N LEU A 19 -5.14 4.25 -7.91
CA LEU A 19 -3.69 4.42 -7.95
C LEU A 19 -3.22 5.65 -7.16
N LEU A 20 -4.01 6.72 -7.19
CA LEU A 20 -3.72 7.94 -6.46
C LEU A 20 -3.85 7.73 -4.94
N GLU A 21 -4.92 7.07 -4.50
CA GLU A 21 -5.15 6.64 -3.10
C GLU A 21 -4.03 5.73 -2.59
N ILE A 22 -3.61 4.74 -3.39
CA ILE A 22 -2.51 3.84 -3.04
C ILE A 22 -1.22 4.63 -2.83
N ARG A 23 -0.89 5.54 -3.75
CA ARG A 23 0.32 6.35 -3.67
C ARG A 23 0.31 7.24 -2.42
N GLN A 24 -0.81 7.92 -2.15
CA GLN A 24 -0.97 8.73 -0.94
C GLN A 24 -0.87 7.89 0.33
N THR A 25 -1.41 6.67 0.32
CA THR A 25 -1.31 5.74 1.44
C THR A 25 0.14 5.34 1.69
N VAL A 26 0.90 5.00 0.65
CA VAL A 26 2.34 4.68 0.77
C VAL A 26 3.14 5.85 1.33
N GLU A 27 2.89 7.08 0.86
CA GLU A 27 3.56 8.28 1.38
C GLU A 27 3.22 8.55 2.85
N ARG A 28 1.96 8.36 3.25
CA ARG A 28 1.52 8.48 4.64
C ARG A 28 2.14 7.41 5.53
N LEU A 29 2.21 6.16 5.04
CA LEU A 29 2.85 5.05 5.74
C LEU A 29 4.35 5.33 5.93
N ARG A 30 5.06 5.78 4.90
CA ARG A 30 6.48 6.16 5.00
C ARG A 30 6.74 7.33 5.95
N SER A 31 5.79 8.24 6.07
CA SER A 31 5.89 9.36 7.01
C SER A 31 5.63 8.92 8.46
N SER A 32 4.70 7.97 8.66
CA SER A 32 4.29 7.49 9.99
C SER A 32 5.22 6.39 10.54
N HIS A 33 5.82 5.60 9.65
CA HIS A 33 6.67 4.47 9.97
C HIS A 33 8.09 4.69 9.43
N PRO A 34 9.02 5.22 10.25
CA PRO A 34 10.39 5.49 9.80
C PRO A 34 11.14 4.21 9.38
N GLU A 35 10.71 3.03 9.86
CA GLU A 35 11.22 1.73 9.42
C GLU A 35 11.00 1.46 7.92
N LEU A 36 9.96 2.05 7.32
CA LEU A 36 9.67 1.94 5.89
C LEU A 36 10.57 2.83 5.02
N LYS A 37 11.35 3.75 5.61
CA LYS A 37 12.31 4.56 4.84
C LYS A 37 13.45 3.74 4.26
N HIS A 38 13.76 2.62 4.90
CA HIS A 38 14.76 1.66 4.46
C HIS A 38 14.12 0.44 3.77
N CYS A 39 12.84 0.55 3.40
CA CYS A 39 12.10 -0.50 2.73
C CYS A 39 11.55 -0.03 1.39
N CYS A 40 11.66 -0.91 0.40
CA CYS A 40 11.03 -0.77 -0.90
C CYS A 40 9.65 -1.43 -0.91
N LEU A 41 8.70 -0.80 -1.60
CA LEU A 41 7.42 -1.43 -1.92
C LEU A 41 7.68 -2.46 -3.02
N GLY A 42 7.65 -3.74 -2.68
CA GLY A 42 7.95 -4.81 -3.62
C GLY A 42 6.74 -5.35 -4.35
N ASP A 43 5.60 -5.37 -3.67
CA ASP A 43 4.38 -5.92 -4.24
C ASP A 43 3.16 -5.14 -3.74
N VAL A 44 2.15 -5.08 -4.60
CA VAL A 44 0.85 -4.49 -4.30
C VAL A 44 -0.22 -5.47 -4.77
N SER A 45 -0.89 -6.11 -3.81
CA SER A 45 -2.00 -6.99 -4.12
C SER A 45 -3.31 -6.21 -4.04
N LEU A 46 -4.14 -6.35 -5.07
CA LEU A 46 -5.46 -5.73 -5.14
C LEU A 46 -6.52 -6.82 -5.17
N ARG A 47 -7.38 -6.85 -4.16
CA ARG A 47 -8.51 -7.77 -4.09
C ARG A 47 -9.82 -6.99 -4.13
N LYS A 48 -10.45 -7.01 -5.30
CA LYS A 48 -11.76 -6.38 -5.50
C LYS A 48 -12.84 -7.18 -4.77
N SER A 49 -13.53 -6.53 -3.85
CA SER A 49 -14.77 -6.99 -3.22
C SER A 49 -15.98 -6.28 -3.83
N LYS A 50 -17.19 -6.75 -3.51
CA LYS A 50 -18.44 -6.27 -4.15
C LYS A 50 -18.65 -4.75 -4.11
N ALA A 51 -18.12 -4.06 -3.09
CA ALA A 51 -18.25 -2.61 -2.93
C ALA A 51 -16.92 -1.86 -2.82
N ALA A 52 -15.80 -2.54 -2.54
CA ALA A 52 -14.52 -1.89 -2.25
C ALA A 52 -13.34 -2.71 -2.77
N VAL A 53 -12.16 -2.10 -2.85
CA VAL A 53 -10.91 -2.76 -3.22
C VAL A 53 -10.03 -2.88 -1.98
N ASN A 54 -9.71 -4.11 -1.58
CA ASN A 54 -8.70 -4.33 -0.56
C ASN A 54 -7.33 -4.23 -1.23
N VAL A 55 -6.49 -3.37 -0.69
CA VAL A 55 -5.12 -3.14 -1.15
C VAL A 55 -4.20 -3.68 -0.06
N THR A 56 -3.32 -4.59 -0.44
CA THR A 56 -2.25 -5.10 0.42
C THR A 56 -0.92 -4.62 -0.12
N LEU A 57 -0.19 -3.85 0.68
CA LEU A 57 1.12 -3.27 0.36
C LEU A 57 2.20 -4.09 1.06
N PHE A 58 3.11 -4.66 0.27
CA PHE A 58 4.23 -5.44 0.76
C PHE A 58 5.52 -4.64 0.64
N PHE A 59 6.12 -4.36 1.79
CA PHE A 59 7.41 -3.71 1.88
C PHE A 59 8.48 -4.74 2.22
N HIS A 60 9.52 -4.79 1.41
CA HIS A 60 10.74 -5.52 1.72
C HIS A 60 11.85 -4.55 2.08
N PRO A 61 12.82 -4.95 2.91
CA PRO A 61 14.02 -4.16 3.12
C PRO A 61 14.72 -3.90 1.77
N GLU A 62 15.23 -2.70 1.60
CA GLU A 62 16.15 -2.37 0.51
C GLU A 62 17.49 -3.06 0.84
N CYS A 63 18.00 -3.89 -0.07
CA CYS A 63 19.31 -4.55 0.07
C CYS A 63 20.44 -3.54 -0.12
#